data_AF-A0A512BFL3-F1
#
_entry.id   AF-A0A512BFL3-F1
#
_cell.length_a   1.000
_cell.length_b   1.000
_cell.length_c   1.000
_cell.angle_alpha   90.00
_cell.angle_beta   90.00
_cell.angle_gamma   90.00
#
_symmetry.space_group_name_H-M   'P 1'
#
loop_
_entity.id
_entity.type
_entity.pdbx_description
1 polymer ?
#
loop_
_entity_poly.entity_id
_entity_poly.type
_entity_poly.pdbx_seq_one_letter_code
_entity_poly.pdbx_strand_id
1 'polypeptide(L)'
;MLKNTLYVLATALIISTSCQSKSSAQASRSASNLEVEARFIDSLEKAAQDITQTFPGEIVGSIEFKVKATGEDLKRFPEGFVPWVNLEHPEKQLPNLVNGDNVVLPYQHVSLIIDYPLSHPDTSQLTGTVAGFTSKMLIQKISERYHKIYQEEEVAAKTKTVPEEKRTGIINRNLTDGPYGICCHDLGDLDLSSVEVYRTPEGKIVIMLGVES
;
A
#
# COMPACT_ATOMS: atom_id res chain seq x y z
N MET A 1 58.72 -47.22 -51.45
CA MET A 1 58.61 -46.74 -52.85
C MET A 1 57.50 -47.53 -53.53
N LEU A 2 56.75 -46.86 -54.42
CA LEU A 2 55.49 -47.25 -55.08
C LEU A 2 54.21 -47.09 -54.22
N LYS A 3 53.09 -46.54 -54.72
CA LYS A 3 52.77 -45.61 -55.82
C LYS A 3 51.24 -45.40 -55.75
N ASN A 4 50.79 -44.23 -56.19
CA ASN A 4 49.51 -43.97 -56.88
C ASN A 4 48.17 -44.03 -56.11
N THR A 5 47.70 -42.83 -55.79
CA THR A 5 46.46 -42.18 -56.27
C THR A 5 45.43 -43.03 -57.03
N LEU A 6 44.17 -43.01 -56.55
CA LEU A 6 42.98 -43.01 -57.42
C LEU A 6 41.83 -42.25 -56.74
N TYR A 7 41.27 -41.29 -57.47
CA TYR A 7 40.10 -40.48 -57.11
C TYR A 7 38.80 -41.28 -57.35
N VAL A 8 37.85 -41.19 -56.42
CA VAL A 8 36.43 -41.36 -56.72
C VAL A 8 35.66 -40.21 -56.05
N LEU A 9 35.10 -39.34 -56.89
CA LEU A 9 34.08 -38.38 -56.52
C LEU A 9 32.78 -39.15 -56.22
N ALA A 10 32.20 -38.93 -55.04
CA ALA A 10 30.79 -39.22 -54.79
C ALA A 10 30.17 -38.03 -54.05
N THR A 11 29.29 -37.35 -54.76
CA THR A 11 28.45 -36.24 -54.32
C THR A 11 27.50 -36.71 -53.20
N ALA A 12 27.63 -36.13 -52.01
CA ALA A 12 26.66 -36.27 -50.93
C ALA A 12 25.90 -34.96 -50.75
N LEU A 13 24.61 -35.03 -51.04
CA LEU A 13 23.59 -34.02 -50.85
C LEU A 13 23.41 -33.76 -49.34
N ILE A 14 23.83 -32.60 -48.84
CA ILE A 14 23.50 -32.19 -47.46
C ILE A 14 22.25 -31.32 -47.50
N ILE A 15 21.14 -31.92 -47.08
CA ILE A 15 19.87 -31.26 -46.84
C ILE A 15 20.08 -30.33 -45.64
N SER A 16 20.05 -29.02 -45.86
CA SER A 16 20.03 -28.02 -44.81
C SER A 16 18.70 -28.09 -44.06
N THR A 17 18.73 -28.69 -42.86
CA THR A 17 17.66 -28.56 -41.88
C THR A 17 17.64 -27.11 -41.40
N SER A 18 16.70 -26.33 -41.93
CA SER A 18 16.35 -25.02 -41.43
C SER A 18 15.85 -25.16 -39.99
N CYS A 19 16.72 -24.88 -39.03
CA CYS A 19 16.31 -24.61 -37.66
C CYS A 19 15.49 -23.31 -37.68
N GLN A 20 14.17 -23.44 -37.65
CA GLN A 20 13.29 -22.37 -37.20
C GLN A 20 13.68 -22.05 -35.76
N SER A 21 14.43 -20.95 -35.60
CA SER A 21 14.58 -20.30 -34.32
C SER A 21 13.18 -19.98 -33.80
N LYS A 22 12.83 -20.58 -32.66
CA LYS A 22 11.70 -20.16 -31.85
C LYS A 22 11.97 -18.72 -31.43
N SER A 23 11.44 -17.78 -32.20
CA SER A 23 11.27 -16.41 -31.75
C SER A 23 10.46 -16.48 -30.47
N SER A 24 11.09 -16.05 -29.38
CA SER A 24 10.46 -15.85 -28.09
C SER A 24 9.23 -14.97 -28.29
N ALA A 25 8.06 -15.51 -27.92
CA ALA A 25 6.83 -14.75 -27.79
C ALA A 25 7.00 -13.77 -26.61
N GLN A 26 7.72 -12.68 -26.84
CA GLN A 26 7.60 -11.48 -26.04
C GLN A 26 6.39 -10.73 -26.61
N ALA A 27 5.20 -11.17 -26.21
CA ALA A 27 3.97 -10.48 -26.53
C ALA A 27 4.04 -9.08 -25.90
N SER A 28 4.22 -8.05 -26.73
CA SER A 28 4.02 -6.68 -26.32
C SER A 28 2.57 -6.56 -25.84
N ARG A 29 2.35 -6.48 -24.52
CA ARG A 29 1.03 -6.15 -24.00
C ARG A 29 0.70 -4.74 -24.52
N SER A 30 -0.36 -4.64 -25.32
CA SER A 30 -0.82 -3.38 -25.90
C SER A 30 -1.32 -2.45 -24.80
N ALA A 31 -1.25 -1.13 -25.03
CA ALA A 31 -1.73 -0.09 -24.11
C ALA A 31 -3.16 -0.36 -23.58
N SER A 32 -4.00 -1.04 -24.38
CA SER A 32 -5.34 -1.48 -23.98
C SER A 32 -5.38 -2.37 -22.75
N ASN A 33 -4.36 -3.21 -22.52
CA ASN A 33 -4.33 -4.12 -21.37
C ASN A 33 -4.00 -3.38 -20.07
N LEU A 34 -3.17 -2.34 -20.14
CA LEU A 34 -2.84 -1.50 -18.99
C LEU A 34 -4.03 -0.63 -18.58
N GLU A 35 -4.80 -0.12 -19.54
CA GLU A 35 -6.04 0.63 -19.25
C GLU A 35 -7.10 -0.25 -18.58
N VAL A 36 -7.23 -1.52 -18.99
CA VAL A 36 -8.16 -2.47 -18.35
C VAL A 36 -7.72 -2.79 -16.92
N GLU A 37 -6.41 -3.00 -16.72
CA GLU A 37 -5.84 -3.23 -15.39
C GLU A 37 -6.03 -2.03 -14.47
N ALA A 38 -5.78 -0.80 -14.96
CA ALA A 38 -6.02 0.44 -14.21
C ALA A 38 -7.46 0.58 -13.76
N ARG A 39 -8.43 0.32 -14.65
CA ARG A 39 -9.86 0.39 -14.33
C ARG A 39 -10.28 -0.64 -13.30
N PHE A 40 -9.69 -1.83 -13.34
CA PHE A 40 -9.96 -2.87 -12.37
C PHE A 40 -9.44 -2.47 -10.99
N ILE A 41 -8.21 -1.96 -10.91
CA ILE A 41 -7.64 -1.45 -9.65
C ILE A 41 -8.46 -0.28 -9.10
N ASP A 42 -8.80 0.72 -9.93
CA ASP A 42 -9.69 1.83 -9.55
C ASP A 42 -11.05 1.33 -9.02
N SER A 43 -11.59 0.26 -9.61
CA SER A 43 -12.84 -0.34 -9.11
C SER A 43 -12.66 -1.04 -7.75
N LEU A 44 -11.50 -1.64 -7.48
CA LEU A 44 -11.20 -2.27 -6.20
C LEU A 44 -10.96 -1.24 -5.11
N GLU A 45 -10.22 -0.17 -5.42
CA GLU A 45 -10.00 0.97 -4.52
C GLU A 45 -11.33 1.64 -4.16
N LYS A 46 -12.18 1.90 -5.16
CA LYS A 46 -13.54 2.41 -4.91
C LYS A 46 -14.37 1.44 -4.08
N ALA A 47 -14.33 0.14 -4.37
CA ALA A 47 -15.05 -0.84 -3.57
C ALA A 47 -14.55 -0.87 -2.12
N ALA A 48 -13.23 -0.75 -1.88
CA ALA A 48 -12.66 -0.66 -0.54
C ALA A 48 -13.13 0.62 0.20
N GLN A 49 -13.23 1.74 -0.51
CA GLN A 49 -13.76 3.01 0.03
C GLN A 49 -15.29 3.00 0.23
N ASP A 50 -16.01 2.26 -0.62
CA ASP A 50 -17.47 2.16 -0.65
C ASP A 50 -18.05 1.09 0.29
N ILE A 51 -17.23 0.34 1.04
CA ILE A 51 -17.70 -0.55 2.12
C ILE A 51 -18.35 0.32 3.19
N THR A 52 -19.62 0.61 2.94
CA THR A 52 -20.62 1.35 3.71
C THR A 52 -20.02 2.21 4.81
N GLN A 53 -19.75 3.48 4.48
CA GLN A 53 -19.54 4.58 5.42
C GLN A 53 -20.76 4.73 6.33
N THR A 54 -20.90 3.80 7.25
CA THR A 54 -21.82 3.89 8.37
C THR A 54 -21.06 4.62 9.45
N PHE A 55 -21.21 5.94 9.43
CA PHE A 55 -20.62 6.80 10.45
C PHE A 55 -21.07 6.31 11.84
N PRO A 56 -20.12 6.07 12.76
CA PRO A 56 -20.42 5.42 14.04
C PRO A 56 -21.18 6.34 15.02
N GLY A 57 -21.36 7.62 14.68
CA GLY A 57 -22.09 8.58 15.49
C GLY A 57 -21.92 10.02 15.02
N GLU A 58 -22.00 10.98 15.96
CA GLU A 58 -21.81 12.40 15.70
C GLU A 58 -20.31 12.72 15.63
N ILE A 59 -19.89 13.53 14.63
CA ILE A 59 -18.54 14.07 14.56
C ILE A 59 -18.35 15.09 15.68
N VAL A 60 -17.40 14.84 16.57
CA VAL A 60 -17.07 15.71 17.71
C VAL A 60 -15.70 16.36 17.59
N GLY A 61 -14.93 16.05 16.55
CA GLY A 61 -13.65 16.68 16.27
C GLY A 61 -12.95 16.10 15.05
N SER A 62 -11.92 16.79 14.60
CA SER A 62 -10.97 16.32 13.60
C SER A 62 -9.56 16.73 14.02
N ILE A 63 -8.58 15.88 13.73
CA ILE A 63 -7.17 16.07 14.02
C ILE A 63 -6.43 16.00 12.69
N GLU A 64 -5.78 17.09 12.28
CA GLU A 64 -4.92 17.12 11.11
C GLU A 64 -3.45 16.94 11.51
N PHE A 65 -2.66 16.27 10.68
CA PHE A 65 -1.23 16.14 10.90
C PHE A 65 -0.43 17.00 9.93
N LYS A 66 0.63 17.63 10.44
CA LYS A 66 1.55 18.46 9.63
C LYS A 66 2.97 18.19 10.06
N VAL A 67 3.83 17.91 9.10
CA VAL A 67 5.27 17.73 9.30
C VAL A 67 5.99 18.90 8.68
N LYS A 68 6.97 19.48 9.37
CA LYS A 68 7.81 20.53 8.78
C LYS A 68 8.56 19.96 7.58
N ALA A 69 8.37 20.54 6.41
CA ALA A 69 9.05 20.14 5.18
C ALA A 69 10.56 20.41 5.30
N THR A 70 11.37 19.51 4.75
CA THR A 70 12.84 19.64 4.74
C THR A 70 13.42 19.20 3.40
N GLY A 71 14.60 19.71 3.03
CA GLY A 71 15.29 19.28 1.82
C GLY A 71 14.45 19.48 0.56
N GLU A 72 14.27 18.41 -0.22
CA GLU A 72 13.51 18.42 -1.47
C GLU A 72 12.01 18.68 -1.26
N ASP A 73 11.44 18.37 -0.09
CA ASP A 73 10.03 18.63 0.21
C ASP A 73 9.71 20.12 0.14
N LEU A 74 10.66 21.00 0.46
CA LEU A 74 10.46 22.45 0.37
C LEU A 74 10.19 22.93 -1.06
N LYS A 75 10.59 22.16 -2.08
CA LYS A 75 10.25 22.47 -3.48
C LYS A 75 8.79 22.11 -3.80
N ARG A 76 8.26 21.05 -3.17
CA ARG A 76 6.89 20.56 -3.37
C ARG A 76 5.89 21.27 -2.45
N PHE A 77 6.33 21.68 -1.27
CA PHE A 77 5.52 22.30 -0.22
C PHE A 77 6.10 23.67 0.15
N PRO A 78 5.84 24.72 -0.68
CA PRO A 78 6.39 26.05 -0.46
C PRO A 78 5.93 26.71 0.85
N GLU A 79 4.82 26.26 1.41
CA GLU A 79 4.33 26.70 2.73
C GLU A 79 5.12 26.09 3.90
N GLY A 80 6.05 25.17 3.62
CA GLY A 80 6.94 24.59 4.62
C GLY A 80 6.36 23.41 5.40
N PHE A 81 5.24 22.83 4.96
CA PHE A 81 4.61 21.70 5.63
C PHE A 81 4.17 20.60 4.66
N VAL A 82 4.47 19.36 5.01
CA VAL A 82 3.85 18.16 4.41
C VAL A 82 2.59 17.85 5.22
N PRO A 83 1.39 17.76 4.60
CA PRO A 83 0.13 17.64 5.33
C PRO A 83 -0.26 16.19 5.68
N TRP A 84 0.72 15.30 5.81
CA TRP A 84 0.52 13.89 6.16
C TRP A 84 1.76 13.29 6.81
N VAL A 85 1.57 12.09 7.36
CA VAL A 85 2.63 11.25 7.94
C VAL A 85 2.53 9.84 7.34
N ASN A 86 3.63 9.34 6.82
CA ASN A 86 3.72 7.99 6.27
C ASN A 86 3.50 6.94 7.38
N LEU A 87 2.65 5.96 7.09
CA LEU A 87 2.25 4.94 8.04
C LEU A 87 3.25 3.80 8.18
N GLU A 88 4.11 3.56 7.19
CA GLU A 88 5.15 2.53 7.28
C GLU A 88 6.29 2.97 8.20
N HIS A 89 6.77 4.20 8.02
CA HIS A 89 7.96 4.71 8.70
C HIS A 89 7.74 6.07 9.36
N PRO A 90 6.74 6.21 10.27
CA PRO A 90 6.42 7.50 10.88
C PRO A 90 7.62 8.06 11.67
N GLU A 91 8.49 7.22 12.23
CA GLU A 91 9.65 7.61 13.02
C GLU A 91 10.59 8.57 12.29
N LYS A 92 10.62 8.54 10.95
CA LYS A 92 11.43 9.44 10.13
C LYS A 92 10.86 10.87 10.12
N GLN A 93 9.55 11.02 10.32
CA GLN A 93 8.83 12.30 10.26
C GLN A 93 8.44 12.84 11.63
N LEU A 94 8.25 11.97 12.64
CA LEU A 94 7.87 12.36 14.00
C LEU A 94 8.76 13.43 14.66
N PRO A 95 10.09 13.51 14.42
CA PRO A 95 10.91 14.59 14.95
C PRO A 95 10.53 15.98 14.42
N ASN A 96 9.94 16.05 13.23
CA ASN A 96 9.53 17.29 12.56
C ASN A 96 8.01 17.52 12.64
N LEU A 97 7.28 16.68 13.37
CA LEU A 97 5.84 16.80 13.55
C LEU A 97 5.50 18.10 14.29
N VAL A 98 4.63 18.91 13.68
CA VAL A 98 4.09 20.12 14.30
C VAL A 98 3.24 19.72 15.50
N ASN A 99 3.51 20.31 16.66
CA ASN A 99 2.78 20.05 17.90
C ASN A 99 2.78 18.56 18.31
N GLY A 100 3.85 17.81 17.99
CA GLY A 100 3.89 16.37 18.18
C GLY A 100 3.61 15.89 19.61
N ASP A 101 3.99 16.68 20.62
CA ASP A 101 3.82 16.33 22.03
C ASP A 101 2.55 16.96 22.66
N ASN A 102 1.73 17.68 21.88
CA ASN A 102 0.46 18.23 22.35
C ASN A 102 -0.60 17.13 22.42
N VAL A 103 -1.41 17.14 23.47
CA VAL A 103 -2.61 16.29 23.57
C VAL A 103 -3.63 16.76 22.53
N VAL A 104 -4.00 15.87 21.61
CA VAL A 104 -4.97 16.12 20.54
C VAL A 104 -6.24 15.29 20.67
N LEU A 105 -6.19 14.19 21.43
CA LEU A 105 -7.34 13.33 21.68
C LEU A 105 -7.47 13.07 23.19
N PRO A 106 -8.25 13.87 23.94
CA PRO A 106 -8.27 13.86 25.41
C PRO A 106 -9.14 12.73 25.99
N TYR A 107 -9.00 11.51 25.45
CA TYR A 107 -9.70 10.31 25.89
C TYR A 107 -8.69 9.21 26.13
N GLN A 108 -8.78 8.50 27.25
CA GLN A 108 -7.83 7.42 27.56
C GLN A 108 -8.06 6.18 26.69
N HIS A 109 -9.32 5.89 26.35
CA HIS A 109 -9.71 4.71 25.56
C HIS A 109 -10.56 5.15 24.38
N VAL A 110 -10.21 4.69 23.17
CA VAL A 110 -10.95 4.95 21.94
C VAL A 110 -11.00 3.69 21.08
N SER A 111 -12.06 3.54 20.29
CA SER A 111 -12.13 2.52 19.24
C SER A 111 -11.56 3.09 17.96
N LEU A 112 -10.59 2.43 17.35
CA LEU A 112 -10.03 2.75 16.05
C LEU A 112 -10.71 1.88 14.99
N ILE A 113 -11.19 2.51 13.92
CA ILE A 113 -11.61 1.83 12.70
C ILE A 113 -10.55 2.11 11.62
N ILE A 114 -10.01 1.02 11.05
CA ILE A 114 -9.18 1.07 9.84
C ILE A 114 -9.95 0.35 8.75
N ASP A 115 -10.41 1.09 7.74
CA ASP A 115 -11.17 0.57 6.61
C ASP A 115 -10.36 0.62 5.30
N TYR A 116 -9.41 1.54 5.15
CA TYR A 116 -8.57 1.63 3.96
C TYR A 116 -7.15 1.07 4.18
N PRO A 117 -6.59 0.27 3.24
CA PRO A 117 -7.15 -0.23 1.97
C PRO A 117 -7.78 -1.64 2.12
N LEU A 118 -8.56 -1.86 3.17
CA LEU A 118 -9.06 -3.18 3.56
C LEU A 118 -10.44 -3.45 2.93
N SER A 119 -10.66 -4.66 2.42
CA SER A 119 -12.02 -5.10 2.08
C SER A 119 -12.80 -5.60 3.29
N HIS A 120 -12.12 -5.87 4.41
CA HIS A 120 -12.73 -6.15 5.70
C HIS A 120 -12.12 -5.23 6.75
N PRO A 121 -12.83 -4.16 7.17
CA PRO A 121 -12.30 -3.19 8.12
C PRO A 121 -11.89 -3.82 9.46
N ASP A 122 -10.80 -3.31 10.02
CA ASP A 122 -10.39 -3.62 11.39
C ASP A 122 -11.04 -2.68 12.39
N THR A 123 -11.47 -3.22 13.53
CA THR A 123 -11.85 -2.42 14.70
C THR A 123 -11.02 -2.83 15.90
N SER A 124 -10.18 -1.90 16.37
CA SER A 124 -9.25 -2.12 17.47
C SER A 124 -9.46 -1.12 18.60
N GLN A 125 -9.07 -1.50 19.83
CA GLN A 125 -9.07 -0.56 20.96
C GLN A 125 -7.69 0.06 21.10
N LEU A 126 -7.62 1.39 21.14
CA LEU A 126 -6.42 2.11 21.51
C LEU A 126 -6.52 2.60 22.95
N THR A 127 -5.43 2.49 23.68
CA THR A 127 -5.28 3.05 25.02
C THR A 127 -4.14 4.05 25.06
N GLY A 128 -4.44 5.28 25.48
CA GLY A 128 -3.51 6.36 25.68
C GLY A 128 -3.14 6.54 27.15
N THR A 129 -2.61 7.71 27.48
CA THR A 129 -2.31 8.09 28.87
C THR A 129 -3.58 8.55 29.58
N VAL A 130 -3.49 8.85 30.87
CA VAL A 130 -4.59 9.47 31.63
C VAL A 130 -5.03 10.81 31.01
N ALA A 131 -4.09 11.56 30.40
CA ALA A 131 -4.40 12.81 29.71
C ALA A 131 -4.93 12.59 28.27
N GLY A 132 -5.01 11.35 27.80
CA GLY A 132 -5.36 11.00 26.43
C GLY A 132 -4.13 10.81 25.54
N PHE A 133 -4.24 11.20 24.27
CA PHE A 133 -3.21 11.00 23.26
C PHE A 133 -2.56 12.28 22.78
N THR A 134 -1.22 12.27 22.74
CA THR A 134 -0.47 13.25 21.95
C THR A 134 -0.50 12.88 20.47
N SER A 135 -0.26 13.84 19.57
CA SER A 135 -0.21 13.56 18.13
C SER A 135 0.79 12.45 17.80
N LYS A 136 2.00 12.53 18.38
CA LYS A 136 3.06 11.54 18.18
C LYS A 136 2.62 10.13 18.62
N MET A 137 2.04 10.01 19.81
CA MET A 137 1.58 8.71 20.32
C MET A 137 0.41 8.15 19.52
N LEU A 138 -0.52 9.00 19.07
CA LEU A 138 -1.66 8.57 18.25
C LEU A 138 -1.16 8.00 16.91
N ILE A 139 -0.30 8.73 16.20
CA ILE A 139 0.32 8.28 14.94
C ILE A 139 1.06 6.95 15.13
N GLN A 140 1.89 6.83 16.18
CA GLN A 140 2.64 5.62 16.46
C GLN A 140 1.72 4.41 16.64
N LYS A 141 0.65 4.55 17.43
CA LYS A 141 -0.31 3.47 17.66
C LYS A 141 -1.09 3.07 16.41
N ILE A 142 -1.44 4.04 15.57
CA ILE A 142 -2.10 3.79 14.29
C ILE A 142 -1.16 3.03 13.35
N SER A 143 0.07 3.51 13.18
CA SER A 143 1.12 2.85 12.38
C SER A 143 1.39 1.43 12.88
N GLU A 144 1.57 1.23 14.18
CA GLU A 144 1.73 -0.10 14.80
C GLU A 144 0.57 -1.05 14.44
N ARG A 145 -0.67 -0.54 14.40
CA ARG A 145 -1.82 -1.37 14.04
C ARG A 145 -1.82 -1.71 12.54
N TYR A 146 -1.49 -0.77 11.66
CA TYR A 146 -1.32 -1.04 10.23
C TYR A 146 -0.25 -2.10 9.95
N HIS A 147 0.93 -1.98 10.56
CA HIS A 147 1.99 -2.98 10.47
C HIS A 147 1.49 -4.37 10.86
N LYS A 148 0.76 -4.44 11.98
CA LYS A 148 0.19 -5.70 12.46
C LYS A 148 -0.85 -6.27 11.50
N ILE A 149 -1.73 -5.43 10.92
CA ILE A 149 -2.72 -5.83 9.91
C ILE A 149 -2.03 -6.45 8.69
N TYR A 150 -1.02 -5.77 8.13
CA TYR A 150 -0.27 -6.25 6.97
C TYR A 150 0.48 -7.56 7.27
N GLN A 151 1.06 -7.68 8.46
CA GLN A 151 1.73 -8.90 8.90
C GLN A 151 0.76 -10.07 9.06
N GLU A 152 -0.37 -9.85 9.73
CA GLU A 152 -1.41 -10.86 9.94
C GLU A 152 -2.02 -11.33 8.62
N GLU A 153 -2.25 -10.41 7.68
CA GLU A 153 -2.67 -10.73 6.31
C GLU A 153 -1.66 -11.62 5.60
N GLU A 154 -0.38 -11.24 5.58
CA GLU A 154 0.66 -12.00 4.87
C GLU A 154 0.85 -13.41 5.44
N VAL A 155 0.69 -13.57 6.76
CA VAL A 155 0.74 -14.89 7.41
C VAL A 155 -0.45 -15.76 7.01
N ALA A 156 -1.67 -15.20 7.06
CA ALA A 156 -2.90 -15.97 6.93
C ALA A 156 -3.38 -16.18 5.48
N ALA A 157 -3.11 -15.25 4.58
CA ALA A 157 -3.59 -15.29 3.20
C ALA A 157 -3.01 -16.50 2.44
N LYS A 158 -3.83 -17.14 1.60
CA LYS A 158 -3.38 -18.20 0.68
C LYS A 158 -2.87 -17.59 -0.61
N THR A 159 -3.56 -16.57 -1.10
CA THR A 159 -3.09 -15.70 -2.17
C THR A 159 -2.01 -14.79 -1.60
N LYS A 160 -0.75 -15.04 -1.98
CA LYS A 160 0.39 -14.27 -1.49
C LYS A 160 0.54 -12.95 -2.24
N THR A 161 1.08 -11.97 -1.53
CA THR A 161 1.50 -10.69 -2.11
C THR A 161 2.55 -10.96 -3.17
N VAL A 162 2.35 -10.41 -4.38
CA VAL A 162 3.38 -10.40 -5.42
C VAL A 162 4.43 -9.38 -4.99
N PRO A 163 5.70 -9.80 -4.79
CA PRO A 163 6.79 -8.88 -4.45
C PRO A 163 6.91 -7.75 -5.47
N GLU A 164 7.21 -6.53 -5.00
CA GLU A 164 7.25 -5.31 -5.81
C GLU A 164 8.10 -5.49 -7.07
N GLU A 165 9.28 -6.11 -6.95
CA GLU A 165 10.22 -6.33 -8.04
C GLU A 165 9.72 -7.33 -9.11
N LYS A 166 8.64 -8.05 -8.82
CA LYS A 166 7.99 -9.01 -9.73
C LYS A 166 6.68 -8.49 -10.30
N ARG A 167 6.22 -7.32 -9.87
CA ARG A 167 5.00 -6.70 -10.41
C ARG A 167 5.30 -6.20 -11.82
N THR A 168 4.31 -6.36 -12.70
CA THR A 168 4.41 -5.93 -14.09
C THR A 168 3.23 -5.04 -14.41
N GLY A 169 3.45 -3.88 -15.01
CA GLY A 169 2.37 -2.92 -15.29
C GLY A 169 2.27 -1.88 -14.18
N ILE A 170 1.07 -1.72 -13.61
CA ILE A 170 0.85 -0.85 -12.45
C ILE A 170 1.52 -1.51 -11.23
N ILE A 171 2.35 -0.77 -10.49
CA ILE A 171 3.17 -1.30 -9.38
C ILE A 171 2.31 -1.54 -8.11
N ASN A 172 0.99 -1.65 -8.25
CA ASN A 172 0.07 -1.85 -7.14
C ASN A 172 0.11 -3.29 -6.61
N ARG A 173 -0.16 -3.44 -5.32
CA ARG A 173 -0.30 -4.73 -4.64
C ARG A 173 -1.54 -5.48 -5.17
N ASN A 174 -1.43 -6.79 -5.38
CA ASN A 174 -2.59 -7.61 -5.69
C ASN A 174 -3.49 -7.80 -4.46
N LEU A 175 -4.80 -8.01 -4.68
CA LEU A 175 -5.73 -8.41 -3.62
C LEU A 175 -5.29 -9.74 -3.00
N THR A 176 -5.26 -9.79 -1.67
CA THR A 176 -5.04 -11.00 -0.88
C THR A 176 -6.37 -11.51 -0.28
N ASP A 177 -6.42 -12.80 0.09
CA ASP A 177 -7.62 -13.47 0.63
C ASP A 177 -7.50 -13.77 2.13
N GLY A 178 -6.69 -12.98 2.84
CA GLY A 178 -6.54 -13.07 4.29
C GLY A 178 -7.68 -12.38 5.05
N PRO A 179 -7.55 -12.25 6.38
CA PRO A 179 -8.59 -11.71 7.24
C PRO A 179 -9.03 -10.28 6.88
N TYR A 180 -8.15 -9.46 6.30
CA TYR A 180 -8.42 -8.06 6.01
C TYR A 180 -8.65 -7.79 4.51
N GLY A 181 -8.21 -8.72 3.65
CA GLY A 181 -8.37 -8.63 2.19
C GLY A 181 -7.78 -7.34 1.62
N ILE A 182 -6.47 -7.20 1.75
CA ILE A 182 -5.69 -6.01 1.36
C ILE A 182 -5.47 -6.01 -0.14
N CYS A 183 -5.68 -4.87 -0.81
CA CYS A 183 -5.30 -4.67 -2.21
C CYS A 183 -4.55 -3.36 -2.40
N CYS A 184 -4.03 -3.21 -3.62
CA CYS A 184 -3.79 -1.93 -4.27
C CYS A 184 -2.52 -1.22 -3.77
N HIS A 185 -2.40 -0.94 -2.49
CA HIS A 185 -1.29 -0.17 -1.92
C HIS A 185 -0.46 -1.02 -0.95
N ASP A 186 0.86 -0.92 -1.06
CA ASP A 186 1.72 -1.34 0.03
C ASP A 186 1.64 -0.34 1.19
N LEU A 187 2.05 -0.77 2.37
CA LEU A 187 2.03 0.09 3.55
C LEU A 187 2.88 1.36 3.35
N GLY A 188 3.96 1.25 2.58
CA GLY A 188 4.84 2.37 2.23
C GLY A 188 4.16 3.47 1.42
N ASP A 189 3.07 3.15 0.71
CA ASP A 189 2.29 4.11 -0.07
C ASP A 189 1.26 4.86 0.78
N LEU A 190 1.00 4.41 2.02
CA LEU A 190 -0.09 4.95 2.84
C LEU A 190 0.37 6.14 3.70
N ASP A 191 -0.34 7.25 3.55
CA ASP A 191 -0.09 8.50 4.24
C ASP A 191 -1.32 8.90 5.09
N LEU A 192 -1.12 9.09 6.41
CA LEU A 192 -2.15 9.55 7.33
C LEU A 192 -2.21 11.08 7.33
N SER A 193 -3.28 11.65 6.79
CA SER A 193 -3.51 13.10 6.75
C SER A 193 -4.35 13.59 7.93
N SER A 194 -5.35 12.81 8.35
CA SER A 194 -6.25 13.21 9.43
C SER A 194 -6.85 12.05 10.24
N VAL A 195 -7.44 12.40 11.38
CA VAL A 195 -8.29 11.53 12.20
C VAL A 195 -9.59 12.24 12.49
N GLU A 196 -10.71 11.64 12.10
CA GLU A 196 -12.04 12.08 12.48
C GLU A 196 -12.46 11.41 13.78
N VAL A 197 -13.01 12.21 14.69
CA VAL A 197 -13.40 11.75 16.03
C VAL A 197 -14.92 11.76 16.13
N TYR A 198 -15.48 10.60 16.41
CA TYR A 198 -16.90 10.37 16.54
C TYR A 198 -17.28 10.04 17.98
N ARG A 199 -18.50 10.43 18.36
CA ARG A 199 -19.17 9.98 19.57
C ARG A 199 -20.39 9.15 19.20
N THR A 200 -20.41 7.89 19.62
CA THR A 200 -21.56 7.01 19.40
C THR A 200 -22.76 7.43 20.27
N PRO A 201 -23.98 6.97 19.96
CA PRO A 201 -25.15 7.21 20.81
C PRO A 201 -24.97 6.74 22.27
N GLU A 202 -24.13 5.73 22.51
CA GLU A 202 -23.79 5.20 23.84
C GLU A 202 -22.66 6.00 24.54
N GLY A 203 -22.17 7.07 23.91
CA GLY A 203 -21.12 7.94 24.45
C GLY A 203 -19.69 7.41 24.27
N LYS A 204 -19.48 6.35 23.47
CA LYS A 204 -18.14 5.84 23.17
C LYS A 204 -17.44 6.73 22.16
N ILE A 205 -16.11 6.85 22.27
CA ILE A 205 -15.30 7.55 21.29
C ILE A 205 -14.76 6.56 20.26
N VAL A 206 -15.04 6.86 18.99
CA VAL A 206 -14.56 6.12 17.83
C VAL A 206 -13.75 7.06 16.97
N ILE A 207 -12.66 6.59 16.40
CA ILE A 207 -11.84 7.35 15.46
C ILE A 207 -11.79 6.62 14.12
N MET A 208 -11.91 7.39 13.04
CA MET A 208 -11.73 6.95 11.66
C MET A 208 -10.59 7.74 11.03
N LEU A 209 -9.90 7.15 10.06
CA LEU A 209 -8.66 7.71 9.52
C LEU A 209 -8.90 8.33 8.15
N GLY A 210 -8.38 9.53 7.94
CA GLY A 210 -8.14 10.07 6.60
C GLY A 210 -6.78 9.57 6.13
N VAL A 211 -6.77 8.50 5.33
CA VAL A 211 -5.57 7.93 4.72
C VAL A 211 -5.60 8.15 3.21
N GLU A 212 -4.44 8.53 2.68
CA GLU A 212 -4.18 8.84 1.27
C GLU A 212 -3.11 7.89 0.72
N SER A 213 -3.05 7.78 -0.62
CA SER A 213 -2.09 6.94 -1.36
C SER A 213 -1.81 7.50 -2.76
#